data_AF-A0A016VE68-F1
#
_entry.id   AF-A0A016VE68-F1
#
_cell.length_a   1.000
_cell.length_b   1.000
_cell.length_c   1.000
_cell.angle_alpha   90.00
_cell.angle_beta   90.00
_cell.angle_gamma   90.00
#
_symmetry.space_group_name_H-M   'P 1'
#
loop_
_entity.id
_entity.type
_entity.pdbx_description
1 polymer ?
#
loop_
_entity_poly.entity_id
_entity_poly.type
_entity_poly.pdbx_seq_one_letter_code
_entity_poly.pdbx_strand_id
1 'polypeptide(L)'
;MYVRPLVESSCCVFSPSKRKDVALLEKIQNNFTRKILLRNGGFLHGRIPKARFRNDYLGISSLKSRRHYFDLVMVYKLINHLIPISCTKFYSMRPSITRGGADKLFVRLPRTSLRATSFTVRAGLRYLKWSKARTVPASFTSFKRMAKATILRSDGNT
;
A
#
# COMPACT_ATOMS: atom_id res chain seq x y z
N MET A 1 20.70 3.29 1.44
CA MET A 1 20.28 2.43 0.31
C MET A 1 19.05 3.06 -0.38
N TYR A 2 19.18 3.52 -1.62
CA TYR A 2 18.23 4.42 -2.31
C TYR A 2 17.24 3.71 -3.27
N VAL A 3 17.33 2.39 -3.42
CA VAL A 3 16.58 1.62 -4.43
C VAL A 3 15.12 1.39 -4.03
N ARG A 4 14.85 1.19 -2.73
CA ARG A 4 13.52 0.82 -2.24
C ARG A 4 12.47 1.94 -2.42
N PRO A 5 12.76 3.22 -2.11
CA PRO A 5 11.82 4.32 -2.41
C PRO A 5 11.45 4.44 -3.89
N LEU A 6 12.40 4.18 -4.80
CA LEU A 6 12.18 4.26 -6.26
C LEU A 6 11.28 3.14 -6.78
N VAL A 7 11.43 1.91 -6.26
CA VAL A 7 10.54 0.80 -6.62
C VAL A 7 9.16 0.98 -6.01
N GLU A 8 9.09 1.52 -4.80
CA GLU A 8 7.84 1.72 -4.07
C GLU A 8 6.99 2.88 -4.62
N SER A 9 7.59 3.91 -5.21
CA SER A 9 6.85 5.05 -5.79
C SER A 9 5.93 4.63 -6.94
N SER A 10 6.36 3.67 -7.76
CA SER A 10 5.62 3.20 -8.93
C SER A 10 4.59 2.11 -8.61
N CYS A 11 4.54 1.67 -7.35
CA CYS A 11 3.77 0.49 -6.96
C CYS A 11 2.25 0.70 -7.00
N CYS A 12 1.78 1.96 -6.95
CA CYS A 12 0.37 2.30 -7.15
C CYS A 12 -0.09 1.92 -8.57
N VAL A 13 0.76 2.13 -9.57
CA VAL A 13 0.49 1.82 -10.99
C VAL A 13 0.78 0.35 -11.27
N PHE A 14 1.99 -0.10 -10.94
CA PHE A 14 2.45 -1.47 -11.15
C PHE A 14 2.22 -2.32 -9.91
N SER A 15 0.98 -2.79 -9.74
CA SER A 15 0.63 -3.72 -8.66
C SER A 15 -0.02 -4.98 -9.25
N PRO A 16 0.72 -6.12 -9.33
CA PRO A 16 0.16 -7.36 -9.82
C PRO A 16 -0.94 -7.88 -8.90
N SER A 17 -1.98 -8.41 -9.52
CA SER A 17 -3.18 -8.94 -8.88
C SER A 17 -3.19 -10.47 -8.79
N LYS A 18 -2.51 -11.15 -9.74
CA LYS A 18 -2.42 -12.61 -9.74
C LYS A 18 -1.54 -13.09 -8.60
N ARG A 19 -1.98 -14.16 -7.91
CA ARG A 19 -1.23 -14.76 -6.79
C ARG A 19 0.18 -15.20 -7.19
N LYS A 20 0.34 -15.75 -8.40
CA LYS A 20 1.64 -16.19 -8.95
C LYS A 20 2.64 -15.03 -9.04
N ASP A 21 2.22 -13.92 -9.64
CA ASP A 21 3.06 -12.73 -9.82
C ASP A 21 3.41 -12.07 -8.48
N VAL A 22 2.46 -12.04 -7.55
CA VAL A 22 2.70 -11.57 -6.18
C VAL A 22 3.73 -12.44 -5.46
N ALA A 23 3.62 -13.76 -5.56
CA ALA A 23 4.57 -14.69 -4.97
C ALA A 23 5.97 -14.55 -5.60
N LEU A 24 6.04 -14.29 -6.91
CA LEU A 24 7.29 -14.03 -7.60
C LEU A 24 7.97 -12.76 -7.07
N LEU A 25 7.23 -11.66 -6.92
CA LEU A 25 7.76 -10.42 -6.33
C LEU A 25 8.24 -10.63 -4.89
N GLU A 26 7.49 -11.37 -4.09
CA GLU A 26 7.90 -11.71 -2.72
C GLU A 26 9.17 -12.57 -2.71
N LYS A 27 9.32 -13.50 -3.67
CA LYS A 27 10.54 -14.30 -3.86
C LYS A 27 11.75 -13.43 -4.20
N ILE A 28 11.59 -12.42 -5.06
CA ILE A 28 12.64 -11.45 -5.38
C ILE A 28 13.07 -10.67 -4.13
N GLN A 29 12.10 -10.14 -3.36
CA GLN A 29 12.39 -9.47 -2.09
C GLN A 29 13.10 -10.41 -1.09
N ASN A 30 12.66 -11.66 -1.01
CA ASN A 30 13.26 -12.66 -0.13
C ASN A 30 14.69 -13.04 -0.53
N ASN A 31 15.00 -13.03 -1.83
CA ASN A 31 16.36 -13.21 -2.33
C ASN A 31 17.23 -12.01 -1.96
N PHE A 32 16.72 -10.79 -2.16
CA PHE A 32 17.44 -9.57 -1.83
C PHE A 32 17.77 -9.45 -0.32
N THR A 33 16.78 -9.68 0.55
CA THR A 33 16.99 -9.70 2.00
C THR A 33 17.95 -10.80 2.44
N ARG A 34 17.97 -11.95 1.75
CA ARG A 34 18.98 -13.01 1.94
C ARG A 34 20.40 -12.48 1.72
N LYS A 35 20.61 -11.80 0.59
CA LYS A 35 21.90 -11.27 0.19
C LYS A 35 22.39 -10.17 1.13
N ILE A 36 21.50 -9.32 1.61
CA ILE A 36 21.84 -8.29 2.61
C ILE A 36 22.36 -8.95 3.89
N LEU A 37 21.67 -9.95 4.42
CA LEU A 37 22.08 -10.63 5.66
C LEU A 37 23.38 -11.42 5.50
N LEU A 38 23.61 -12.03 4.33
CA LEU A 38 24.88 -12.67 4.01
C LEU A 38 26.05 -11.68 4.02
N ARG A 39 25.86 -10.48 3.45
CA ARG A 39 26.93 -9.48 3.34
C ARG A 39 27.16 -8.70 4.62
N ASN A 40 26.10 -8.35 5.34
CA ASN A 40 26.18 -7.43 6.50
C ASN A 40 26.07 -8.14 7.85
N GLY A 41 25.56 -9.37 7.90
CA GLY A 41 25.20 -10.05 9.16
C GLY A 41 26.09 -11.22 9.55
N GLY A 42 27.15 -11.53 8.79
CA GLY A 42 28.08 -12.62 9.10
C GLY A 42 27.46 -14.03 9.09
N PHE A 43 26.23 -14.19 8.57
CA PHE A 43 25.56 -15.48 8.52
C PHE A 43 26.16 -16.37 7.44
N LEU A 44 26.53 -17.60 7.80
CA LEU A 44 26.90 -18.65 6.84
C LEU A 44 25.69 -19.04 5.98
N HIS A 45 25.93 -19.41 4.72
CA HIS A 45 24.89 -19.62 3.70
C HIS A 45 23.80 -20.63 4.09
N GLY A 46 24.13 -21.58 4.96
CA GLY A 46 23.23 -22.61 5.51
C GLY A 46 22.45 -22.23 6.78
N ARG A 47 22.83 -21.16 7.49
CA ARG A 47 22.19 -20.73 8.76
C ARG A 47 21.27 -19.51 8.60
N ILE A 48 20.89 -19.17 7.37
CA ILE A 48 20.09 -17.98 7.10
C ILE A 48 18.65 -18.20 7.63
N PRO A 49 18.15 -17.30 8.50
CA PRO A 49 16.80 -17.41 9.04
C PRO A 49 15.71 -17.37 7.96
N LYS A 50 14.51 -17.86 8.30
CA LYS A 50 13.32 -17.78 7.43
C LYS A 50 12.96 -16.33 7.11
N ALA A 51 12.23 -16.13 6.00
CA ALA A 51 11.82 -14.82 5.50
C ALA A 51 11.20 -13.90 6.56
N ARG A 52 10.31 -14.43 7.42
CA ARG A 52 9.66 -13.68 8.51
C ARG A 52 10.69 -13.05 9.46
N PHE A 53 11.55 -13.86 10.08
CA PHE A 53 12.58 -13.37 11.01
C PHE A 53 13.50 -12.33 10.39
N ARG A 54 13.86 -12.51 9.11
CA ARG A 54 14.70 -11.54 8.39
C ARG A 54 13.96 -10.22 8.15
N ASN A 55 12.69 -10.30 7.80
CA ASN A 55 11.84 -9.12 7.61
C ASN A 55 11.66 -8.38 8.95
N ASP A 56 11.46 -9.09 10.05
CA ASP A 56 11.34 -8.51 11.40
C ASP A 56 12.66 -7.85 11.83
N TYR A 57 13.79 -8.54 11.65
CA TYR A 57 15.14 -8.01 11.92
C TYR A 57 15.43 -6.73 11.12
N LEU A 58 14.97 -6.66 9.87
CA LEU A 58 15.15 -5.50 9.00
C LEU A 58 14.04 -4.44 9.15
N GLY A 59 13.03 -4.67 9.99
CA GLY A 59 11.87 -3.79 10.15
C GLY A 59 11.03 -3.64 8.86
N ILE A 60 10.96 -4.69 8.04
CA ILE A 60 10.27 -4.70 6.74
C ILE A 60 8.92 -5.39 6.88
N SER A 61 7.83 -4.64 6.76
CA SER A 61 6.48 -5.19 6.64
C SER A 61 6.26 -5.88 5.28
N SER A 62 5.24 -6.75 5.16
CA SER A 62 4.95 -7.49 3.94
C SER A 62 4.78 -6.59 2.71
N LEU A 63 5.09 -7.12 1.51
CA LEU A 63 4.88 -6.39 0.27
C LEU A 63 3.40 -6.05 0.05
N LYS A 64 2.48 -6.90 0.50
CA LYS A 64 1.04 -6.68 0.39
C LYS A 64 0.61 -5.45 1.20
N SER A 65 1.07 -5.34 2.44
CA SER A 65 0.68 -4.26 3.34
C SER A 65 1.35 -2.94 2.96
N ARG A 66 2.60 -2.98 2.49
CA ARG A 66 3.24 -1.79 1.89
C ARG A 66 2.46 -1.29 0.68
N ARG A 67 2.06 -2.17 -0.24
CA ARG A 67 1.22 -1.80 -1.39
C ARG A 67 -0.10 -1.19 -0.98
N HIS A 68 -0.75 -1.77 0.03
CA HIS A 68 -1.99 -1.23 0.55
C HIS A 68 -1.81 0.17 1.15
N TYR A 69 -0.73 0.38 1.92
CA TYR A 69 -0.37 1.68 2.47
C TYR A 69 -0.15 2.73 1.37
N PHE A 70 0.62 2.40 0.32
CA PHE A 70 0.86 3.32 -0.79
C PHE A 70 -0.40 3.66 -1.58
N ASP A 71 -1.28 2.68 -1.83
CA ASP A 71 -2.58 2.92 -2.47
C ASP A 71 -3.39 3.97 -1.68
N LEU A 72 -3.47 3.84 -0.35
CA LEU A 72 -4.21 4.79 0.51
C LEU A 72 -3.59 6.19 0.50
N VAL A 73 -2.26 6.26 0.62
CA VAL A 73 -1.51 7.53 0.59
C VAL A 73 -1.72 8.24 -0.74
N MET A 74 -1.74 7.51 -1.86
CA MET A 74 -1.96 8.10 -3.17
C MET A 74 -3.40 8.63 -3.32
N VAL A 75 -4.42 7.87 -2.88
CA VAL A 75 -5.80 8.34 -2.92
C VAL A 75 -5.99 9.59 -2.06
N TYR A 76 -5.41 9.63 -0.86
CA TYR A 76 -5.46 10.81 0.00
C TYR A 76 -4.85 12.04 -0.68
N LYS A 77 -3.69 11.87 -1.33
CA LYS A 77 -3.03 12.96 -2.05
C LYS A 77 -3.88 13.49 -3.21
N LEU A 78 -4.57 12.61 -3.94
CA LEU A 78 -5.47 12.99 -5.03
C LEU A 78 -6.66 13.79 -4.49
N ILE A 79 -7.32 13.31 -3.43
CA ILE A 79 -8.50 13.98 -2.85
C ILE A 79 -8.16 15.36 -2.28
N ASN A 80 -7.01 15.49 -1.61
CA ASN A 80 -6.59 16.74 -0.97
C ASN A 80 -5.76 17.64 -1.90
N HIS A 81 -5.73 17.37 -3.21
CA HIS A 81 -5.01 18.17 -4.21
C HIS A 81 -3.51 18.38 -3.90
N LEU A 82 -2.87 17.40 -3.25
CA LEU A 82 -1.45 17.45 -2.87
C LEU A 82 -0.49 17.07 -4.02
N ILE A 83 -1.03 16.82 -5.22
CA ILE A 83 -0.31 16.46 -6.44
C ILE A 83 -0.94 17.30 -7.57
N PRO A 84 -0.16 17.75 -8.59
CA PRO A 84 -0.66 18.47 -9.75
C PRO A 84 -1.45 17.57 -10.73
N ILE A 85 -2.36 16.74 -10.20
CA ILE A 85 -3.22 15.84 -10.95
C ILE A 85 -4.63 16.01 -10.38
N SER A 86 -5.59 16.35 -11.24
CA SER A 86 -6.97 16.56 -10.79
C SER A 86 -7.60 15.25 -10.32
N CYS A 87 -8.16 15.26 -9.10
CA CYS A 87 -8.95 14.15 -8.54
C CYS A 87 -10.10 13.74 -9.46
N THR A 88 -10.73 14.71 -10.14
CA THR A 88 -11.90 14.50 -11.03
C THR A 88 -11.61 13.57 -12.21
N LYS A 89 -10.33 13.43 -12.61
CA LYS A 89 -9.92 12.48 -13.65
C LYS A 89 -9.98 11.01 -13.19
N PHE A 90 -9.94 10.77 -11.87
CA PHE A 90 -9.85 9.43 -11.28
C PHE A 90 -11.13 9.06 -10.53
N TYR A 91 -11.69 10.01 -9.79
CA TYR A 91 -12.83 9.81 -8.90
C TYR A 91 -13.82 10.95 -9.06
N SER A 92 -15.11 10.66 -8.91
CA SER A 92 -16.12 11.70 -8.70
C SER A 92 -16.43 11.82 -7.22
N MET A 93 -16.63 13.04 -6.74
CA MET A 93 -17.14 13.29 -5.40
C MET A 93 -18.66 13.40 -5.51
N ARG A 94 -19.38 12.76 -4.59
CA ARG A 94 -20.83 12.90 -4.50
C ARG A 94 -21.18 13.57 -3.17
N PRO A 95 -22.02 14.60 -3.19
CA PRO A 95 -22.54 15.16 -1.96
C PRO A 95 -23.31 14.08 -1.21
N SER A 96 -23.10 14.01 0.09
CA SER A 96 -23.75 13.06 0.99
C SER A 96 -24.58 13.79 2.01
N ILE A 97 -25.88 13.55 1.97
CA ILE A 97 -26.85 14.08 2.93
C ILE A 97 -26.88 13.22 4.21
N THR A 98 -26.37 11.98 4.14
CA THR A 98 -26.31 11.05 5.29
C THR A 98 -25.04 11.22 6.10
N ARG A 99 -25.10 10.88 7.40
CA ARG A 99 -23.99 10.97 8.38
C ARG A 99 -22.63 10.52 7.77
N GLY A 100 -21.56 11.25 8.09
CA GLY A 100 -20.19 10.91 7.69
C GLY A 100 -19.57 11.77 6.57
N GLY A 101 -19.64 13.10 6.70
CA GLY A 101 -18.97 14.08 5.83
C GLY A 101 -19.84 14.58 4.67
N ALA A 102 -19.60 15.84 4.25
CA ALA A 102 -20.37 16.51 3.20
C ALA A 102 -20.17 15.86 1.82
N ASP A 103 -18.95 15.40 1.51
CA ASP A 103 -18.63 14.77 0.24
C ASP A 103 -18.05 13.36 0.43
N LYS A 104 -18.59 12.40 -0.33
CA LYS A 104 -18.12 11.01 -0.35
C LYS A 104 -17.46 10.71 -1.68
N LEU A 105 -16.30 10.04 -1.62
CA LEU A 105 -15.61 9.51 -2.79
C LEU A 105 -16.51 8.48 -3.49
N PHE A 106 -16.88 8.73 -4.73
CA PHE A 106 -17.59 7.76 -5.55
C PHE A 106 -16.62 7.02 -6.46
N VAL A 107 -16.57 5.70 -6.28
CA VAL A 107 -15.75 4.79 -7.10
C VAL A 107 -16.69 3.99 -7.99
N ARG A 108 -16.55 4.15 -9.30
CA ARG A 108 -17.32 3.36 -10.26
C ARG A 108 -16.90 1.89 -10.18
N LEU A 109 -17.85 1.01 -9.89
CA LEU A 109 -17.58 -0.42 -9.85
C LEU A 109 -17.20 -0.95 -11.24
N PRO A 110 -16.21 -1.83 -11.32
CA PRO A 110 -15.73 -2.40 -12.57
C PRO A 110 -16.74 -3.42 -13.11
N ARG A 111 -16.91 -3.47 -14.44
CA ARG A 111 -17.65 -4.55 -15.10
C ARG A 111 -16.79 -5.79 -15.38
N THR A 112 -15.46 -5.63 -15.39
CA THR A 112 -14.50 -6.69 -15.72
C THR A 112 -13.47 -6.88 -14.61
N SER A 113 -12.97 -8.11 -14.49
CA SER A 113 -11.93 -8.47 -13.51
C SER A 113 -10.64 -7.68 -13.73
N LEU A 114 -10.25 -7.44 -14.98
CA LEU A 114 -9.08 -6.62 -15.32
C LEU A 114 -9.21 -5.21 -14.73
N ARG A 115 -10.36 -4.55 -14.97
CA ARG A 115 -10.62 -3.20 -14.45
C ARG A 115 -10.71 -3.18 -12.92
N ALA A 116 -11.16 -4.25 -12.29
CA ALA A 116 -11.18 -4.37 -10.83
C ALA A 116 -9.79 -4.27 -10.18
N THR A 117 -8.76 -4.69 -10.92
CA THR A 117 -7.38 -4.67 -10.41
C THR A 117 -6.64 -3.36 -10.68
N SER A 118 -7.22 -2.48 -11.49
CA SER A 118 -6.68 -1.15 -11.80
C SER A 118 -6.57 -0.28 -10.54
N PHE A 119 -5.65 0.68 -10.56
CA PHE A 119 -5.40 1.57 -9.43
C PHE A 119 -6.67 2.27 -8.94
N THR A 120 -7.45 2.88 -9.83
CA THR A 120 -8.65 3.65 -9.45
C THR A 120 -9.64 2.83 -8.65
N VAL A 121 -9.96 1.63 -9.12
CA VAL A 121 -10.92 0.77 -8.45
C VAL A 121 -10.32 0.19 -7.16
N ARG A 122 -9.14 -0.42 -7.26
CA ARG A 122 -8.49 -1.11 -6.13
C ARG A 122 -8.19 -0.14 -4.98
N ALA A 123 -7.54 0.97 -5.28
CA ALA A 123 -7.13 1.95 -4.28
C ALA A 123 -8.33 2.74 -3.73
N GLY A 124 -9.27 3.13 -4.60
CA GLY A 124 -10.51 3.81 -4.20
C GLY A 124 -11.37 2.97 -3.25
N LEU A 125 -11.60 1.69 -3.57
CA LEU A 125 -12.36 0.79 -2.69
C LEU A 125 -11.67 0.54 -1.35
N ARG A 126 -10.33 0.38 -1.38
CA ARG A 126 -9.51 0.27 -0.16
C ARG A 126 -9.63 1.51 0.71
N TYR A 127 -9.57 2.69 0.10
CA TYR A 127 -9.71 3.96 0.80
C TYR A 127 -11.11 4.11 1.41
N LEU A 128 -12.17 3.80 0.65
CA LEU A 128 -13.54 3.82 1.14
C LEU A 128 -13.77 2.87 2.32
N LYS A 129 -13.23 1.65 2.26
CA LYS A 129 -13.31 0.71 3.38
C LYS A 129 -12.59 1.26 4.61
N TRP A 130 -11.42 1.86 4.42
CA TRP A 130 -10.61 2.40 5.51
C TRP A 130 -11.24 3.66 6.12
N SER A 131 -11.75 4.59 5.31
CA SER A 131 -12.37 5.84 5.75
C SER A 131 -13.73 5.64 6.42
N LYS A 132 -14.46 4.56 6.09
CA LYS A 132 -15.68 4.19 6.83
C LYS A 132 -15.40 3.69 8.24
N ALA A 133 -14.26 3.05 8.44
CA ALA A 133 -13.89 2.49 9.74
C ALA A 133 -13.26 3.52 10.67
N ARG A 134 -12.79 4.67 10.16
CA ARG A 134 -11.93 5.62 10.88
C ARG A 134 -12.17 7.05 10.40
N THR A 135 -12.06 8.01 11.32
CA THR A 135 -12.04 9.44 10.98
C THR A 135 -10.76 9.78 10.23
N VAL A 136 -10.88 10.30 9.01
CA VAL A 136 -9.73 10.70 8.19
C VAL A 136 -9.17 12.02 8.72
N PRO A 137 -7.88 12.09 9.13
CA PRO A 137 -7.27 13.34 9.56
C PRO A 137 -7.05 14.29 8.37
N ALA A 138 -7.17 15.61 8.61
CA ALA A 138 -6.97 16.64 7.59
C ALA A 138 -5.50 16.89 7.23
N SER A 139 -4.56 16.59 8.15
CA SER A 139 -3.13 16.74 7.90
C SER A 139 -2.55 15.49 7.24
N PHE A 140 -1.81 15.70 6.15
CA PHE A 140 -1.13 14.63 5.42
C PHE A 140 -0.12 13.85 6.30
N THR A 141 0.59 14.54 7.19
CA THR A 141 1.56 13.89 8.08
C THR A 141 0.87 13.00 9.10
N SER A 142 -0.25 13.48 9.67
CA SER A 142 -1.08 12.70 10.58
C SER A 142 -1.69 11.48 9.87
N PHE A 143 -2.20 11.67 8.64
CA PHE A 143 -2.72 10.60 7.80
C PHE A 143 -1.68 9.49 7.56
N LYS A 144 -0.47 9.85 7.10
CA LYS A 144 0.61 8.89 6.87
C LYS A 144 0.93 8.09 8.13
N ARG A 145 1.07 8.76 9.26
CA ARG A 145 1.38 8.12 10.56
C ARG A 145 0.30 7.12 10.94
N MET A 146 -0.97 7.52 10.83
CA MET A 146 -2.12 6.68 11.13
C MET A 146 -2.21 5.47 10.19
N ALA A 147 -2.14 5.70 8.88
CA ALA A 147 -2.17 4.63 7.88
C ALA A 147 -1.03 3.63 8.10
N LYS A 148 0.18 4.11 8.38
CA LYS A 148 1.36 3.27 8.68
C LYS A 148 1.13 2.40 9.92
N ALA A 149 0.64 3.00 11.01
CA ALA A 149 0.34 2.28 12.24
C ALA A 149 -0.73 1.20 12.05
N THR A 150 -1.73 1.45 11.20
CA THR A 150 -2.85 0.52 11.01
C THR A 150 -2.54 -0.65 10.07
N ILE A 151 -1.78 -0.40 9.01
CA ILE A 151 -1.60 -1.38 7.92
C ILE A 151 -0.26 -2.11 8.05
N LEU A 152 0.80 -1.42 8.49
CA LEU A 152 2.11 -2.06 8.57
C LEU A 152 2.34 -2.80 9.89
N ARG A 153 1.60 -2.48 10.96
CA ARG A 153 1.69 -3.21 12.23
C ARG A 153 0.76 -4.43 12.31
N SER A 154 -0.31 -4.49 11.51
CA SER A 154 -1.24 -5.63 11.52
C SER A 154 -0.59 -6.93 11.05
N ASP A 155 0.49 -6.85 10.26
CA ASP A 155 1.20 -8.02 9.75
C ASP A 155 2.09 -8.73 10.78
N GLY A 156 2.31 -8.13 11.96
CA GLY A 156 3.17 -8.70 13.00
C GLY A 156 2.44 -9.67 13.96
N ASN A 157 1.11 -9.64 14.00
CA ASN A 157 0.28 -10.33 15.01
C ASN A 157 -0.45 -11.58 14.50
N THR A 158 -0.04 -12.13 13.35
CA THR A 158 -0.49 -13.43 12.82
C THR A 158 0.72 -14.26 12.43
#